data_AF-A0A958XI67-F1
#
_entry.id   AF-A0A958XI67-F1
#
_cell.length_a   1.000
_cell.length_b   1.000
_cell.length_c   1.000
_cell.angle_alpha   90.00
_cell.angle_beta   90.00
_cell.angle_gamma   90.00
#
_symmetry.space_group_name_H-M   'P 1'
#
loop_
_entity.id
_entity.type
_entity.pdbx_description
1 polymer ?
#
loop_
_entity_poly.entity_id
_entity_poly.type
_entity_poly.pdbx_seq_one_letter_code
_entity_poly.pdbx_strand_id
1 'polypeptide(L)'
;MHLAGAVPTASFENPQGQQTKSGYFKLQWTISPAELQSGTYAYEVQQSGSGTFEQVKTLYSGPDLATFCSGYKNGSYFFRVRVVSLPDNTPGDWSTPLMIQVKHHSLRLALALFGLGAVVFLLTVGIVLRGSRRVAAPKS
;
A
#
# COMPACT_ATOMS: atom_id res chain seq x y z
N MET A 1 45.38 10.69 3.57
CA MET A 1 44.66 9.46 3.22
C MET A 1 43.31 9.51 3.92
N HIS A 2 42.27 9.97 3.22
CA HIS A 2 40.91 10.02 3.76
C HIS A 2 40.33 8.62 3.55
N LEU A 3 40.07 7.89 4.62
CA LEU A 3 39.34 6.62 4.53
C LEU A 3 37.98 6.95 3.94
N ALA A 4 37.67 6.44 2.75
CA ALA A 4 36.31 6.44 2.25
C ALA A 4 35.49 5.61 3.24
N GLY A 5 34.79 6.29 4.15
CA GLY A 5 33.94 5.64 5.12
C GLY A 5 32.83 4.90 4.39
N ALA A 6 32.49 3.70 4.86
CA ALA A 6 31.36 2.95 4.31
C ALA A 6 30.10 3.82 4.37
N VAL A 7 29.31 3.83 3.28
CA VAL A 7 28.04 4.54 3.24
C VAL A 7 27.08 3.86 4.22
N PRO A 8 26.36 4.62 5.06
CA PRO A 8 25.43 4.05 6.03
C PRO A 8 24.32 3.22 5.38
N THR A 9 23.78 2.27 6.13
CA THR A 9 22.64 1.43 5.73
C THR A 9 21.35 2.01 6.29
N ALA A 10 20.36 2.22 5.41
CA ALA A 10 19.01 2.60 5.81
C ALA A 10 18.18 1.36 6.18
N SER A 11 17.24 1.53 7.11
CA SER A 11 16.27 0.48 7.49
C SER A 11 14.87 1.07 7.59
N PHE A 12 13.87 0.31 7.15
CA PHE A 12 12.48 0.72 7.35
C PHE A 12 12.10 0.64 8.83
N GLU A 13 11.37 1.63 9.34
CA GLU A 13 10.95 1.69 10.75
C GLU A 13 10.02 0.55 11.17
N ASN A 14 9.30 -0.05 10.21
CA ASN A 14 8.43 -1.19 10.44
C ASN A 14 8.62 -2.27 9.36
N PRO A 15 9.71 -3.05 9.43
CA PRO A 15 10.18 -3.88 8.31
C PRO A 15 9.35 -5.16 8.08
N GLN A 16 8.37 -5.49 8.94
CA GLN A 16 7.63 -6.74 8.83
C GLN A 16 6.15 -6.58 8.44
N GLY A 17 5.80 -7.19 7.30
CA GLY A 17 4.48 -7.76 7.05
C GLY A 17 3.30 -6.80 7.17
N GLN A 18 3.43 -5.59 6.64
CA GLN A 18 2.35 -4.61 6.73
C GLN A 18 1.21 -5.00 5.78
N GLN A 19 0.00 -5.21 6.33
CA GLN A 19 -1.20 -5.33 5.53
C GLN A 19 -1.94 -4.00 5.51
N THR A 20 -2.16 -3.43 4.32
CA THR A 20 -3.02 -2.26 4.16
C THR A 20 -4.35 -2.65 3.51
N LYS A 21 -5.43 -2.10 4.07
CA LYS A 21 -6.81 -2.31 3.60
C LYS A 21 -7.27 -1.26 2.60
N SER A 22 -6.50 -0.20 2.44
CA SER A 22 -6.95 1.04 1.79
C SER A 22 -6.20 1.35 0.48
N GLY A 23 -5.22 0.54 0.10
CA GLY A 23 -4.41 0.78 -1.12
C GLY A 23 -3.44 1.96 -1.00
N TYR A 24 -3.29 2.53 0.20
CA TYR A 24 -2.29 3.54 0.53
C TYR A 24 -1.57 3.20 1.84
N PHE A 25 -0.33 3.67 1.96
CA PHE A 25 0.55 3.50 3.12
C PHE A 25 1.69 4.51 3.06
N LYS A 26 2.33 4.77 4.20
CA LYS A 26 3.54 5.60 4.28
C LYS A 26 4.73 4.69 4.51
N LEU A 27 5.76 4.83 3.68
CA LEU A 27 7.06 4.22 3.91
C LEU A 27 7.90 5.21 4.72
N GLN A 28 8.53 4.72 5.78
CA GLN A 28 9.43 5.50 6.64
C GLN A 28 10.69 4.70 6.91
N TRP A 29 11.84 5.37 6.89
CA TRP A 29 13.13 4.75 7.12
C TRP A 29 14.01 5.62 8.02
N THR A 30 14.96 4.97 8.65
CA THR A 30 15.97 5.57 9.51
C THR A 30 17.36 5.12 9.09
N ILE A 31 18.36 5.90 9.48
CA ILE A 31 19.77 5.53 9.43
C ILE A 31 20.21 5.17 10.84
N SER A 32 21.06 4.14 10.98
CA SER A 32 21.73 3.83 12.24
C SER A 32 22.59 5.01 12.70
N PRO A 33 22.37 5.59 13.89
CA PRO A 33 23.16 6.73 14.36
C PRO A 33 24.67 6.45 14.45
N ALA A 34 25.05 5.17 14.61
CA ALA A 34 26.44 4.74 14.63
C ALA A 34 27.15 4.87 13.28
N GLU A 35 26.40 4.97 12.18
CA GLU A 35 26.92 5.06 10.81
C GLU A 35 26.78 6.46 10.22
N LEU A 36 26.19 7.40 10.97
CA LEU A 36 26.12 8.81 10.59
C LEU A 36 27.52 9.43 10.65
N GLN A 37 28.24 9.37 9.54
CA GLN A 37 29.44 10.17 9.33
C GLN A 37 29.05 11.62 8.99
N SER A 38 29.97 12.56 9.19
CA SER A 38 29.81 13.95 8.72
C SER A 38 29.64 13.97 7.21
N GLY A 39 28.40 14.13 6.73
CA GLY A 39 28.06 14.06 5.32
C GLY A 39 26.61 14.45 5.05
N THR A 40 26.31 14.82 3.81
CA THR A 40 24.93 14.99 3.35
C THR A 40 24.49 13.71 2.67
N TYR A 41 23.30 13.23 3.02
CA TYR A 41 22.76 11.98 2.52
C TYR A 41 21.45 12.22 1.78
N ALA A 42 21.26 11.51 0.68
CA ALA A 42 19.99 11.30 0.02
C ALA A 42 19.60 9.82 0.16
N TYR A 43 18.36 9.52 -0.17
CA TYR A 43 17.77 8.19 -0.09
C TYR A 43 17.17 7.84 -1.43
N GLU A 44 17.33 6.58 -1.81
CA GLU A 44 16.64 6.01 -2.95
C GLU A 44 15.75 4.85 -2.49
N VAL A 45 14.48 4.91 -2.86
CA VAL A 45 13.52 3.83 -2.60
C VAL A 45 13.12 3.20 -3.91
N GLN A 46 13.20 1.87 -3.98
CA GLN A 46 12.75 1.08 -5.10
C GLN A 46 11.62 0.15 -4.71
N GLN A 47 10.73 -0.08 -5.67
CA GLN A 47 9.65 -1.04 -5.61
C GLN A 47 9.88 -2.17 -6.62
N SER A 48 9.50 -3.40 -6.27
CA SER A 48 9.34 -4.52 -7.19
C SER A 48 8.06 -5.30 -6.92
N GLY A 49 7.60 -6.06 -7.92
CA GLY A 49 6.58 -7.09 -7.76
C GLY A 49 7.14 -8.42 -7.22
N SER A 50 8.46 -8.54 -7.10
CA SER A 50 9.16 -9.74 -6.66
C SER A 50 10.17 -9.44 -5.55
N GLY A 51 10.40 -10.41 -4.65
CA GLY A 51 11.43 -10.30 -3.62
C GLY A 51 12.87 -10.35 -4.16
N THR A 52 13.05 -10.75 -5.42
CA THR A 52 14.36 -10.80 -6.10
C THR A 52 14.75 -9.47 -6.74
N PHE A 53 13.82 -8.51 -6.85
CA PHE A 53 14.03 -7.19 -7.47
C PHE A 53 14.57 -7.26 -8.92
N GLU A 54 14.10 -8.22 -9.71
CA GLU A 54 14.48 -8.35 -11.13
C GLU A 54 13.95 -7.18 -11.98
N GLN A 55 12.72 -6.75 -11.68
CA GLN A 55 12.09 -5.56 -12.28
C GLN A 55 11.83 -4.55 -11.18
N VAL A 56 12.53 -3.42 -11.26
CA VAL A 56 12.46 -2.36 -10.26
C VAL A 56 11.91 -1.07 -10.84
N LYS A 57 11.18 -0.34 -9.99
CA LYS A 57 10.76 1.02 -10.24
C LYS A 57 11.27 1.88 -9.09
N THR A 58 12.03 2.93 -9.41
CA THR A 58 12.39 3.95 -8.41
C THR A 58 11.13 4.74 -8.04
N LEU A 59 10.79 4.70 -6.76
CA LEU A 59 9.62 5.34 -6.19
C LEU A 59 9.96 6.73 -5.63
N TYR A 60 11.15 6.88 -5.05
CA TYR A 60 11.60 8.10 -4.41
C TYR A 60 13.11 8.25 -4.54
N SER A 61 13.56 9.49 -4.73
CA SER A 61 14.97 9.90 -4.67
C SER A 61 15.04 11.31 -4.08
N GLY A 62 15.73 11.48 -2.95
CA GLY A 62 15.82 12.76 -2.26
C GLY A 62 16.21 12.64 -0.79
N PRO A 63 16.27 13.75 -0.04
CA PRO A 63 16.77 13.78 1.34
C PRO A 63 15.73 13.39 2.41
N ASP A 64 14.46 13.25 2.05
CA ASP A 64 13.40 12.94 3.02
C ASP A 64 13.53 11.51 3.55
N LEU A 65 12.99 11.29 4.76
CA LEU A 65 12.98 9.99 5.44
C LEU A 65 11.68 9.22 5.26
N ALA A 66 10.78 9.72 4.40
CA ALA A 66 9.50 9.11 4.19
C ALA A 66 8.93 9.42 2.80
N THR A 67 8.10 8.50 2.30
CA THR A 67 7.29 8.74 1.10
C THR A 67 5.90 8.15 1.24
N PHE A 68 4.92 8.82 0.63
CA PHE A 68 3.53 8.38 0.64
C PHE A 68 3.21 7.57 -0.62
N CYS A 69 2.69 6.36 -0.42
CA CYS A 69 2.34 5.42 -1.47
C CYS A 69 0.82 5.33 -1.59
N SER A 70 0.27 5.46 -2.80
CA SER A 70 -1.17 5.34 -3.06
C SER A 70 -1.47 4.68 -4.41
N GLY A 71 -2.71 4.25 -4.60
CA GLY A 71 -3.17 3.65 -5.86
C GLY A 71 -2.77 2.18 -6.05
N TYR A 72 -2.33 1.50 -4.98
CA TYR A 72 -1.93 0.11 -5.07
C TYR A 72 -3.16 -0.79 -5.14
N LYS A 73 -3.16 -1.75 -6.08
CA LYS A 73 -4.18 -2.81 -6.17
C LYS A 73 -3.86 -3.95 -5.22
N ASN A 74 -4.79 -4.90 -5.06
CA ASN A 74 -4.54 -6.14 -4.34
C ASN A 74 -3.28 -6.84 -4.85
N GLY A 75 -2.37 -7.20 -3.94
CA GLY A 75 -1.13 -7.86 -4.31
C GLY A 75 -0.04 -7.74 -3.26
N SER A 76 1.08 -8.39 -3.55
CA SER A 76 2.33 -8.32 -2.78
C SER A 76 3.26 -7.32 -3.45
N TYR A 77 3.81 -6.39 -2.67
CA TYR A 77 4.78 -5.41 -3.15
C TYR A 77 6.01 -5.43 -2.28
N PHE A 78 7.17 -5.34 -2.92
CA PHE A 78 8.48 -5.40 -2.25
C PHE A 78 9.17 -4.06 -2.39
N PHE A 79 9.74 -3.58 -1.29
CA PHE A 79 10.41 -2.30 -1.20
C PHE A 79 11.81 -2.47 -0.63
N ARG A 80 12.75 -1.68 -1.13
CA ARG A 80 14.09 -1.56 -0.55
C ARG A 80 14.50 -0.10 -0.56
N VAL A 81 15.26 0.32 0.44
CA VAL A 81 15.80 1.67 0.55
C VAL A 81 17.32 1.57 0.66
N ARG A 82 18.04 2.52 0.06
CA ARG A 82 19.48 2.70 0.27
C ARG A 82 19.79 4.16 0.52
N VAL A 83 20.92 4.39 1.17
CA VAL A 83 21.49 5.72 1.29
C VAL A 83 22.34 6.01 0.05
N VAL A 84 22.38 7.28 -0.35
CA VAL A 84 23.27 7.81 -1.38
C VAL A 84 24.02 8.98 -0.77
N SER A 85 25.34 8.84 -0.66
CA SER A 85 26.20 9.89 -0.11
C SER A 85 26.39 11.02 -1.12
N LEU A 86 26.27 12.27 -0.68
CA LEU A 86 26.49 13.48 -1.48
C LEU A 86 27.77 14.20 -1.03
N PRO A 87 28.50 14.87 -1.97
CA PRO A 87 28.12 15.15 -3.35
C PRO A 87 28.47 14.04 -4.37
N ASP A 88 29.26 13.04 -3.97
CA ASP A 88 29.84 12.05 -4.89
C ASP A 88 28.81 11.07 -5.49
N ASN A 89 27.56 11.14 -5.02
CA ASN A 89 26.45 10.29 -5.43
C ASN A 89 26.74 8.79 -5.27
N THR A 90 27.52 8.46 -4.24
CA THR A 90 27.97 7.09 -3.96
C THR A 90 26.84 6.32 -3.26
N PRO A 91 26.27 5.29 -3.91
CA PRO A 91 25.22 4.48 -3.29
C PRO A 91 25.79 3.54 -2.24
N GLY A 92 25.09 3.43 -1.11
CA GLY A 92 25.32 2.39 -0.11
C GLY A 92 24.55 1.11 -0.43
N ASP A 93 24.64 0.16 0.51
CA ASP A 93 23.95 -1.11 0.41
C ASP A 93 22.42 -0.93 0.55
N TRP A 94 21.70 -1.85 -0.08
CA TRP A 94 20.25 -1.91 0.05
C TRP A 94 19.85 -2.46 1.42
N SER A 95 18.78 -1.90 1.98
CA SER A 95 18.12 -2.43 3.16
C SER A 95 17.62 -3.86 2.94
N THR A 96 17.29 -4.53 4.04
CA THR A 96 16.43 -5.72 3.97
C THR A 96 15.12 -5.37 3.24
N PRO A 97 14.65 -6.23 2.31
CA PRO A 97 13.40 -5.99 1.63
C PRO A 97 12.20 -5.94 2.58
N LEU A 98 11.39 -4.91 2.46
CA LEU A 98 10.09 -4.81 3.11
C LEU A 98 9.00 -5.32 2.17
N MET A 99 8.21 -6.30 2.62
CA MET A 99 7.03 -6.78 1.91
C MET A 99 5.75 -6.15 2.48
N ILE A 100 4.92 -5.58 1.62
CA ILE A 100 3.60 -5.04 1.96
C ILE A 100 2.53 -5.79 1.17
N GLN A 101 1.52 -6.28 1.89
CA GLN A 101 0.36 -6.93 1.30
C GLN A 101 -0.82 -5.95 1.24
N VAL A 102 -1.34 -5.71 0.05
CA VAL A 102 -2.55 -4.91 -0.13
C VAL A 102 -3.75 -5.86 -0.27
N LYS A 103 -4.71 -5.74 0.64
CA LYS A 103 -5.97 -6.50 0.62
C LYS A 103 -7.17 -5.56 0.83
N HIS A 104 -7.77 -5.13 -0.26
CA HIS A 104 -9.04 -4.42 -0.25
C HIS A 104 -10.13 -5.36 0.26
N HIS A 105 -11.02 -4.83 1.11
CA HIS A 105 -12.19 -5.56 1.55
C HIS A 105 -13.05 -6.00 0.35
N SER A 106 -13.68 -7.17 0.49
CA SER A 106 -14.40 -7.81 -0.60
C SER A 106 -15.66 -7.03 -0.98
N LEU A 107 -15.71 -6.52 -2.22
CA LEU A 107 -16.93 -6.04 -2.86
C LEU A 107 -18.08 -7.07 -2.81
N ARG A 108 -17.75 -8.35 -2.65
CA ARG A 108 -18.72 -9.45 -2.48
C ARG A 108 -19.67 -9.23 -1.30
N LEU A 109 -19.19 -8.67 -0.20
CA LEU A 109 -20.05 -8.38 0.96
C LEU A 109 -21.00 -7.22 0.67
N ALA A 110 -20.52 -6.18 0.00
CA ALA A 110 -21.37 -5.07 -0.45
C ALA A 110 -22.44 -5.53 -1.45
N LEU A 111 -22.06 -6.37 -2.42
CA LEU A 111 -22.98 -6.99 -3.38
C LEU A 111 -23.98 -7.94 -2.70
N ALA A 112 -23.57 -8.70 -1.69
CA ALA A 112 -24.46 -9.57 -0.93
C ALA A 112 -25.50 -8.77 -0.13
N LEU A 113 -25.08 -7.69 0.54
CA LEU A 113 -25.98 -6.80 1.26
C LEU A 113 -26.94 -6.06 0.32
N PHE A 114 -26.44 -5.58 -0.82
CA PHE A 114 -27.26 -4.96 -1.86
C PHE A 114 -28.29 -5.95 -2.43
N GLY A 115 -27.86 -7.17 -2.76
CA GLY A 115 -28.74 -8.23 -3.25
C GLY A 115 -29.80 -8.61 -2.23
N LEU A 116 -29.43 -8.73 -0.95
CA LEU A 116 -30.38 -9.01 0.13
C LEU A 116 -31.40 -7.87 0.29
N GLY A 117 -30.95 -6.62 0.25
CA GLY A 117 -31.83 -5.45 0.26
C GLY A 117 -32.78 -5.43 -0.94
N ALA A 118 -32.30 -5.76 -2.14
CA ALA A 118 -33.12 -5.84 -3.34
C ALA A 118 -34.22 -6.91 -3.22
N VAL A 119 -33.92 -8.07 -2.62
CA VAL A 119 -34.91 -9.13 -2.38
C VAL A 119 -36.01 -8.65 -1.44
N VAL A 120 -35.66 -8.05 -0.30
CA VAL A 120 -36.65 -7.52 0.67
C VAL A 120 -37.51 -6.42 0.04
N PHE A 121 -36.90 -5.55 -0.76
CA PHE A 121 -37.59 -4.50 -1.50
C PHE A 121 -38.62 -5.09 -2.49
N LEU A 122 -38.22 -6.06 -3.30
CA LEU A 122 -39.10 -6.72 -4.27
C LEU A 122 -40.26 -7.46 -3.59
N LEU A 123 -40.01 -8.11 -2.44
CA LEU A 123 -41.06 -8.75 -1.64
C LEU A 123 -42.08 -7.72 -1.13
N THR A 124 -41.60 -6.59 -0.62
CA THR A 124 -42.46 -5.50 -0.11
C THR A 124 -43.32 -4.93 -1.24
N VAL A 125 -42.72 -4.62 -2.39
CA VAL A 125 -43.46 -4.14 -3.58
C VAL A 125 -44.47 -5.16 -4.06
N GLY A 126 -44.10 -6.45 -4.12
CA GLY A 126 -44.99 -7.53 -4.52
C GLY A 126 -46.21 -7.68 -3.61
N ILE A 127 -46.03 -7.53 -2.30
CA ILE A 127 -47.12 -7.53 -1.32
C ILE A 127 -48.06 -6.33 -1.56
N VAL A 128 -47.52 -5.13 -1.73
CA VAL A 128 -48.30 -3.92 -1.99
C VAL A 128 -49.10 -4.03 -3.28
N LEU A 129 -48.49 -4.51 -4.36
CA LEU A 129 -49.16 -4.70 -5.66
C LEU A 129 -50.24 -5.78 -5.60
N ARG A 130 -50.02 -6.87 -4.86
CA ARG A 130 -51.06 -7.88 -4.64
C ARG A 130 -52.21 -7.33 -3.81
N GLY A 131 -51.91 -6.55 -2.78
CA GLY A 131 -52.90 -5.90 -1.93
C GLY A 131 -53.78 -4.93 -2.72
N SER A 132 -53.18 -4.06 -3.53
CA SER A 132 -53.92 -3.08 -4.33
C SER A 132 -54.84 -3.74 -5.36
N ARG A 133 -54.39 -4.83 -6.01
CA ARG A 133 -55.20 -5.55 -7.01
C ARG A 133 -56.41 -6.28 -6.40
N ARG A 134 -56.33 -6.74 -5.15
CA ARG A 134 -57.47 -7.43 -4.48
C ARG A 134 -58.59 -6.47 -4.10
N VAL A 135 -58.28 -5.21 -3.82
CA VAL A 135 -59.29 -4.18 -3.50
C VAL A 135 -60.00 -3.68 -4.75
N ALA A 136 -59.36 -3.76 -5.92
CA ALA A 136 -59.90 -3.27 -7.19
C ALA A 136 -60.78 -4.28 -7.95
N ALA A 137 -61.09 -5.46 -7.40
CA ALA A 137 -62.00 -6.42 -8.04
C ALA A 137 -63.47 -6.07 -7.71
N PRO A 138 -64.26 -5.54 -8.66
CA PRO A 138 -65.68 -5.32 -8.45
C PRO A 138 -66.41 -6.67 -8.30
N LYS A 139 -67.24 -6.76 -7.27
CA LYS A 139 -68.11 -7.90 -7.00
C LYS A 139 -69.22 -7.92 -8.07
N SER A 140 -69.16 -8.89 -8.99
CA SER A 140 -70.29 -9.26 -9.87
C SER A 140 -70.97 -10.49 -9.33
#